data_AF-A0A810KW90-F1
#
_entry.id   AF-A0A810KW90-F1
#
_cell.length_a   1.000
_cell.length_b   1.000
_cell.length_c   1.000
_cell.angle_alpha   90.00
_cell.angle_beta   90.00
_cell.angle_gamma   90.00
#
_symmetry.space_group_name_H-M   'P 1'
#
loop_
_entity.id
_entity.type
_entity.pdbx_description
1 polymer ?
#
loop_
_entity_poly.entity_id
_entity_poly.type
_entity_poly.pdbx_seq_one_letter_code
_entity_poly.pdbx_strand_id
1 'polypeptide(L)'
;MAHSKLQTKARDFAADAQALLNRTVCNNVRVAATADNGSGFVAVATNLSGLRSTRVEVISGSRQFNVYLELECQVHLESGTDYLTVNKSTFSVYAGPDEDDPVFHYDFERNKQGYTEAHLQVLGENAPMTQVMRELCSRKQKLLGDLHFPVGGRRFRPSIEDLIEFLIEEELAKPKLGWRNVLDRSRAKFQEIQLRAAIRQNPGVALSALVDDGYHLSKS
;
A
#
# COMPACT_ATOMS: atom_id res chain seq x y z
N MET A 1 -6.86 27.03 5.35
CA MET A 1 -5.45 26.66 5.66
C MET A 1 -5.23 25.15 5.75
N ALA A 2 -6.04 24.37 6.47
CA ALA A 2 -5.87 22.91 6.55
C ALA A 2 -6.07 22.19 5.20
N HIS A 3 -7.09 22.58 4.43
CA HIS A 3 -7.39 21.99 3.12
C HIS A 3 -6.24 22.18 2.09
N SER A 4 -5.64 23.38 2.04
CA SER A 4 -4.49 23.64 1.15
C SER A 4 -3.24 22.86 1.55
N LYS A 5 -3.04 22.61 2.85
CA LYS A 5 -1.93 21.82 3.37
C LYS A 5 -2.08 20.32 3.07
N LEU A 6 -3.29 19.78 3.23
CA LEU A 6 -3.62 18.41 2.86
C LEU A 6 -3.36 18.20 1.36
N GLN A 7 -3.86 19.09 0.50
CA GLN A 7 -3.67 18.98 -0.94
C GLN A 7 -2.18 18.97 -1.32
N THR A 8 -1.38 19.83 -0.69
CA THR A 8 0.07 19.91 -0.95
C THR A 8 0.76 18.60 -0.57
N LYS A 9 0.56 18.12 0.66
CA LYS A 9 1.17 16.86 1.14
C LYS A 9 0.71 15.65 0.34
N ALA A 10 -0.55 15.62 -0.09
CA ALA A 10 -1.05 14.54 -0.94
C ALA A 10 -0.41 14.56 -2.34
N ARG A 11 -0.14 15.74 -2.91
CA ARG A 11 0.62 15.86 -4.17
C ARG A 11 2.07 15.42 -4.01
N ASP A 12 2.72 15.76 -2.89
CA ASP A 12 4.08 15.29 -2.60
C ASP A 12 4.12 13.75 -2.49
N PHE A 13 3.13 13.17 -1.78
CA PHE A 13 2.98 11.72 -1.68
C PHE A 13 2.74 11.06 -3.05
N ALA A 14 1.90 11.66 -3.90
CA ALA A 14 1.69 11.20 -5.26
C ALA A 14 2.97 11.29 -6.11
N ALA A 15 3.74 12.38 -5.99
CA ALA A 15 4.99 12.56 -6.70
C ALA A 15 6.06 11.53 -6.28
N ASP A 16 6.16 11.23 -4.98
CA ASP A 16 7.04 10.19 -4.46
C ASP A 16 6.67 8.81 -5.04
N ALA A 17 5.39 8.43 -4.99
CA ALA A 17 4.90 7.16 -5.55
C ALA A 17 5.12 7.08 -7.07
N GLN A 18 4.86 8.18 -7.80
CA GLN A 18 5.12 8.28 -9.24
C GLN A 18 6.60 8.09 -9.55
N ALA A 19 7.49 8.74 -8.79
CA ALA A 19 8.92 8.66 -8.99
C ALA A 19 9.43 7.24 -8.68
N LEU A 20 8.89 6.60 -7.65
CA LEU A 20 9.21 5.21 -7.32
C LEU A 20 8.86 4.29 -8.49
N LEU A 21 7.59 4.24 -8.90
CA LEU A 21 7.12 3.37 -9.99
C LEU A 21 7.92 3.59 -11.28
N ASN A 22 8.11 4.85 -11.69
CA ASN A 22 8.81 5.17 -12.93
C ASN A 22 10.31 4.90 -12.90
N ARG A 23 10.93 4.82 -11.73
CA ARG A 23 12.37 4.53 -11.59
C ARG A 23 12.65 3.06 -11.31
N THR A 24 11.62 2.25 -11.06
CA THR A 24 11.77 0.81 -10.80
C THR A 24 11.19 -0.04 -11.93
N VAL A 25 9.86 -0.08 -12.08
CA VAL A 25 9.17 -1.12 -12.87
C VAL A 25 8.15 -0.59 -13.87
N CYS A 26 7.94 0.72 -13.98
CA CYS A 26 6.97 1.31 -14.92
C CYS A 26 7.60 2.38 -15.82
N ASN A 27 6.90 2.74 -16.90
CA ASN A 27 7.29 3.82 -17.82
C ASN A 27 6.19 4.90 -17.90
N ASN A 28 6.56 6.16 -17.66
CA ASN A 28 5.71 7.32 -17.85
C ASN A 28 4.34 7.26 -17.14
N VAL A 29 4.27 6.52 -16.03
CA VAL A 29 3.10 6.44 -15.18
C VAL A 29 2.83 7.79 -14.53
N ARG A 30 1.55 8.15 -14.44
CA ARG A 30 1.11 9.29 -13.65
C ARG A 30 0.49 8.80 -12.35
N VAL A 31 0.89 9.39 -11.24
CA VAL A 31 0.17 9.27 -9.96
C VAL A 31 -0.27 10.67 -9.58
N ALA A 32 -1.58 10.83 -9.36
CA ALA A 32 -2.19 12.13 -9.10
C ALA A 32 -2.94 12.12 -7.78
N ALA A 33 -3.18 13.32 -7.24
CA ALA A 33 -3.90 13.56 -6.00
C ALA A 33 -5.13 14.45 -6.25
N THR A 34 -6.33 13.92 -6.00
CA THR A 34 -7.61 14.62 -6.20
C THR A 34 -8.41 14.65 -4.91
N ALA A 35 -8.90 15.83 -4.51
CA ALA A 35 -9.76 15.96 -3.35
C ALA A 35 -11.09 15.23 -3.57
N ASP A 36 -11.51 14.42 -2.60
CA ASP A 36 -12.85 13.87 -2.54
C ASP A 36 -13.73 14.78 -1.67
N ASN A 37 -14.46 15.66 -2.36
CA ASN A 37 -15.27 16.71 -1.73
C ASN A 37 -16.39 16.17 -0.82
N GLY A 38 -16.73 14.87 -0.93
CA GLY A 38 -17.77 14.24 -0.11
C GLY A 38 -17.26 13.64 1.21
N SER A 39 -15.95 13.45 1.36
CA SER A 39 -15.41 12.57 2.43
C SER A 39 -14.33 13.23 3.30
N GLY A 40 -13.79 14.38 2.89
CA GLY A 40 -12.70 15.05 3.62
C GLY A 40 -11.33 14.39 3.40
N PHE A 41 -11.25 13.40 2.51
CA PHE A 41 -10.02 12.74 2.10
C PHE A 41 -9.53 13.28 0.75
N VAL A 42 -8.27 12.98 0.43
CA VAL A 42 -7.69 13.13 -0.90
C VAL A 42 -7.39 11.74 -1.44
N ALA A 43 -7.92 11.41 -2.62
CA ALA A 43 -7.57 10.22 -3.36
C ALA A 43 -6.21 10.40 -4.01
N VAL A 44 -5.32 9.41 -3.90
CA VAL A 44 -4.03 9.36 -4.56
C VAL A 44 -3.94 8.05 -5.32
N ALA A 45 -3.86 8.09 -6.65
CA ALA A 45 -3.90 6.87 -7.44
C ALA A 45 -3.21 6.95 -8.80
N THR A 46 -2.95 5.79 -9.41
CA THR A 46 -2.42 5.65 -10.78
C THR A 46 -3.42 6.13 -11.81
N ASN A 47 -2.94 6.91 -12.79
CA ASN A 47 -3.71 7.46 -13.92
C ASN A 47 -5.06 8.08 -13.53
N LEU A 48 -5.11 8.71 -12.34
CA LEU A 48 -6.32 9.22 -11.74
C LEU A 48 -7.02 10.26 -12.64
N SER A 49 -8.28 10.01 -12.97
CA SER A 49 -9.20 10.91 -13.68
C SER A 49 -10.44 11.13 -12.83
N GLY A 50 -10.57 12.33 -12.26
CA GLY A 50 -11.54 12.59 -11.18
C GLY A 50 -11.19 11.74 -9.95
N LEU A 51 -12.08 10.81 -9.59
CA LEU A 51 -11.87 9.82 -8.52
C LEU A 51 -11.68 8.39 -9.04
N ARG A 52 -11.58 8.20 -10.36
CA ARG A 52 -11.35 6.88 -10.96
C ARG A 52 -9.88 6.71 -11.30
N SER A 53 -9.26 5.68 -10.77
CA SER A 53 -7.93 5.23 -11.15
C SER A 53 -8.00 4.34 -12.39
N THR A 54 -6.86 4.21 -13.06
CA THR A 54 -6.67 3.12 -14.02
C THR A 54 -5.32 2.45 -13.79
N ARG A 55 -5.25 1.22 -14.27
CA ARG A 55 -4.09 0.35 -14.18
C ARG A 55 -2.94 0.89 -15.02
N VAL A 56 -1.73 0.54 -14.61
CA VAL A 56 -0.50 0.88 -15.31
C VAL A 56 0.28 -0.38 -15.64
N GLU A 57 0.81 -0.42 -16.84
CA GLU A 57 1.62 -1.55 -17.28
C GLU A 57 2.96 -1.56 -16.53
N VAL A 58 3.30 -2.73 -16.01
CA VAL A 58 4.60 -3.05 -15.45
C VAL A 58 5.49 -3.53 -16.61
N ILE A 59 6.75 -3.11 -16.63
CA ILE A 59 7.71 -3.51 -17.66
C ILE A 59 7.86 -5.02 -17.60
N SER A 60 7.34 -5.72 -18.60
CA SER A 60 7.42 -7.18 -18.67
C SER A 60 8.76 -7.64 -19.24
N GLY A 61 9.24 -8.78 -18.76
CA GLY A 61 10.28 -9.56 -19.42
C GLY A 61 9.76 -10.38 -20.61
N SER A 62 8.44 -10.55 -20.71
CA SER A 62 7.76 -11.33 -21.73
C SER A 62 7.28 -10.47 -22.90
N ARG A 63 7.19 -11.07 -24.09
CA ARG A 63 6.55 -10.46 -25.28
C ARG A 63 5.06 -10.81 -25.41
N GLN A 64 4.57 -11.74 -24.59
CA GLN A 64 3.22 -12.30 -24.71
C GLN A 64 2.33 -12.00 -23.51
N PHE A 65 2.93 -11.76 -22.34
CA PHE A 65 2.19 -11.53 -21.10
C PHE A 65 2.64 -10.24 -20.46
N ASN A 66 1.67 -9.42 -20.07
CA ASN A 66 1.88 -8.16 -19.38
C ASN A 66 1.27 -8.26 -17.99
N VAL A 67 1.95 -7.66 -17.03
CA VAL A 67 1.45 -7.49 -15.67
C VAL A 67 1.05 -6.02 -15.52
N TYR A 68 -0.09 -5.79 -14.89
CA TYR A 68 -0.58 -4.45 -14.63
C TYR A 68 -0.68 -4.22 -13.13
N LEU A 69 -0.39 -3.01 -12.70
CA LEU A 69 -0.44 -2.58 -11.32
C LEU A 69 -1.47 -1.46 -11.18
N GLU A 70 -2.20 -1.45 -10.08
CA GLU A 70 -3.03 -0.32 -9.67
C GLU A 70 -2.70 0.06 -8.24
N LEU A 71 -2.44 1.34 -8.01
CA LEU A 71 -2.22 1.91 -6.69
C LEU A 71 -3.35 2.87 -6.40
N GLU A 72 -4.03 2.66 -5.28
CA GLU A 72 -5.07 3.54 -4.77
C GLU A 72 -4.84 3.82 -3.29
N CYS A 73 -4.89 5.09 -2.91
CA CYS A 73 -4.78 5.53 -1.52
C CYS A 73 -5.83 6.59 -1.22
N GLN A 74 -6.34 6.58 0.01
CA GLN A 74 -7.10 7.69 0.59
C GLN A 74 -6.30 8.27 1.75
N VAL A 75 -5.99 9.57 1.69
CA VAL A 75 -5.19 10.26 2.71
C VAL A 75 -5.93 11.44 3.32
N HIS A 76 -5.61 11.74 4.58
CA HIS A 76 -6.10 12.92 5.31
C HIS A 76 -5.00 13.50 6.20
N LEU A 77 -5.23 14.67 6.77
CA LEU A 77 -4.42 15.18 7.88
C LEU A 77 -5.00 14.68 9.19
N GLU A 78 -4.15 14.15 10.05
CA GLU A 78 -4.56 13.77 11.40
C GLU A 78 -4.83 15.04 12.23
N SER A 79 -6.01 15.11 12.85
CA SER A 79 -6.49 16.27 13.61
C SER A 79 -5.48 16.79 14.63
N GLY A 80 -5.25 18.10 14.63
CA GLY A 80 -4.28 18.74 15.53
C GLY A 80 -2.82 18.48 15.18
N THR A 81 -2.52 17.88 14.03
CA THR A 81 -1.16 17.60 13.58
C THR A 81 -0.94 17.96 12.11
N ASP A 82 0.31 17.90 11.68
CA ASP A 82 0.73 18.10 10.29
C ASP A 82 1.04 16.80 9.54
N TYR A 83 0.65 15.66 10.12
CA TYR A 83 0.97 14.35 9.57
C TYR A 83 -0.07 13.93 8.54
N LEU A 84 0.43 13.66 7.33
CA LEU A 84 -0.36 12.99 6.31
C LEU A 84 -0.56 11.53 6.71
N THR A 85 -1.82 11.11 6.75
CA THR A 85 -2.22 9.81 7.27
C THR A 85 -3.01 9.05 6.22
N VAL A 86 -2.56 7.83 5.92
CA VAL A 86 -3.30 6.89 5.07
C VAL A 86 -4.50 6.35 5.86
N ASN A 87 -5.69 6.54 5.31
CA ASN A 87 -6.94 5.96 5.76
C ASN A 87 -7.19 4.60 5.09
N LYS A 88 -7.01 4.55 3.77
CA LYS A 88 -7.11 3.33 2.97
C LYS A 88 -5.95 3.26 1.98
N SER A 89 -5.41 2.08 1.71
CA SER A 89 -4.56 1.82 0.55
C SER A 89 -4.83 0.44 -0.03
N THR A 90 -4.86 0.35 -1.35
CA THR A 90 -5.01 -0.89 -2.12
C THR A 90 -3.93 -0.90 -3.19
N PHE A 91 -3.15 -1.99 -3.23
CA PHE A 91 -2.15 -2.25 -4.27
C PHE A 91 -2.51 -3.55 -4.96
N SER A 92 -2.99 -3.45 -6.20
CA SER A 92 -3.56 -4.55 -6.96
C SER A 92 -2.69 -4.92 -8.15
N VAL A 93 -2.61 -6.21 -8.45
CA VAL A 93 -1.91 -6.75 -9.62
C VAL A 93 -2.92 -7.46 -10.52
N TYR A 94 -2.87 -7.18 -11.82
CA TYR A 94 -3.77 -7.74 -12.83
C TYR A 94 -2.99 -8.42 -13.95
N ALA A 95 -3.59 -9.45 -14.56
CA ALA A 95 -3.06 -10.16 -15.73
C ALA A 95 -3.42 -9.46 -17.06
N GLY A 96 -4.30 -8.46 -17.03
CA GLY A 96 -4.74 -7.71 -18.20
C GLY A 96 -5.22 -6.29 -17.84
N PRO A 97 -5.30 -5.38 -18.82
CA PRO A 97 -5.72 -4.00 -18.58
C PRO A 97 -7.24 -3.90 -18.30
N ASP A 98 -8.02 -4.83 -18.84
CA ASP A 98 -9.48 -4.83 -18.80
C ASP A 98 -10.07 -5.96 -17.95
N GLU A 99 -9.24 -6.69 -17.19
CA GLU A 99 -9.71 -7.73 -16.26
C GLU A 99 -10.51 -7.09 -15.13
N ASP A 100 -11.66 -7.66 -14.76
CA ASP A 100 -12.46 -7.14 -13.65
C ASP A 100 -11.75 -7.38 -12.31
N ASP A 101 -11.21 -8.59 -12.14
CA ASP A 101 -10.63 -9.07 -10.90
C ASP A 101 -9.09 -9.02 -10.93
N PRO A 102 -8.44 -8.53 -9.85
CA PRO A 102 -6.98 -8.65 -9.73
C PRO A 102 -6.57 -10.12 -9.53
N VAL A 103 -5.33 -10.46 -9.84
CA VAL A 103 -4.72 -11.74 -9.44
C VAL A 103 -4.55 -11.78 -7.92
N PHE A 104 -4.09 -10.68 -7.34
CA PHE A 104 -4.03 -10.47 -5.91
C PHE A 104 -3.96 -8.98 -5.59
N HIS A 105 -4.24 -8.63 -4.34
CA HIS A 105 -4.06 -7.27 -3.85
C HIS A 105 -3.71 -7.23 -2.37
N TYR A 106 -2.89 -6.23 -2.02
CA TYR A 106 -2.63 -5.84 -0.63
C TYR A 106 -3.55 -4.70 -0.25
N ASP A 107 -4.34 -4.91 0.79
CA ASP A 107 -5.28 -3.93 1.28
C ASP A 107 -4.92 -3.48 2.69
N PHE A 108 -5.19 -2.20 2.94
CA PHE A 108 -5.20 -1.62 4.26
C PHE A 108 -6.37 -0.65 4.41
N GLU A 109 -7.14 -0.79 5.49
CA GLU A 109 -8.20 0.12 5.87
C GLU A 109 -8.15 0.36 7.39
N ARG A 110 -8.02 1.64 7.75
CA ARG A 110 -7.87 2.06 9.14
C ARG A 110 -9.17 1.83 9.92
N ASN A 111 -9.02 1.29 11.13
CA ASN A 111 -10.11 1.00 12.07
C ASN A 111 -11.17 0.03 11.51
N LYS A 112 -10.81 -0.78 10.51
CA LYS A 112 -11.72 -1.74 9.91
C LYS A 112 -12.18 -2.75 10.95
N GLN A 113 -13.48 -3.01 10.97
CA GLN A 113 -14.12 -4.00 11.84
C GLN A 113 -14.44 -5.26 11.04
N GLY A 114 -14.39 -6.41 11.69
CA GLY A 114 -14.76 -7.72 11.12
C GLY A 114 -13.62 -8.53 10.51
N TYR A 115 -12.50 -7.91 10.14
CA TYR A 115 -11.28 -8.59 9.67
C TYR A 115 -10.04 -7.71 9.91
N THR A 116 -8.84 -8.22 9.57
CA THR A 116 -7.58 -7.52 9.83
C THR A 116 -7.44 -6.25 8.98
N GLU A 117 -7.07 -5.15 9.65
CA GLU A 117 -6.93 -3.84 9.00
C GLU A 117 -6.00 -3.84 7.80
N ALA A 118 -5.00 -4.72 7.79
CA ALA A 118 -4.16 -4.97 6.63
C ALA A 118 -4.21 -6.47 6.30
N HIS A 119 -4.25 -6.80 5.01
CA HIS A 119 -4.31 -8.17 4.54
C HIS A 119 -3.88 -8.30 3.07
N LEU A 120 -3.56 -9.52 2.69
CA LEU A 120 -3.45 -9.97 1.31
C LEU A 120 -4.76 -10.68 0.94
N GLN A 121 -5.25 -10.46 -0.28
CA GLN A 121 -6.27 -11.28 -0.92
C GLN A 121 -5.69 -11.82 -2.22
N VAL A 122 -5.83 -13.12 -2.42
CA VAL A 122 -5.42 -13.81 -3.65
C VAL A 122 -6.66 -14.33 -4.33
N LEU A 123 -6.84 -14.00 -5.61
CA LEU A 123 -7.96 -14.45 -6.40
C LEU A 123 -7.50 -15.61 -7.29
N GLY A 124 -8.46 -16.47 -7.61
CA GLY A 124 -8.22 -17.67 -8.40
C GLY A 124 -8.81 -18.92 -7.77
N GLU A 125 -8.55 -20.04 -8.42
CA GLU A 125 -9.10 -21.33 -8.03
C GLU A 125 -8.13 -22.09 -7.13
N ASN A 126 -8.66 -22.64 -6.03
CA ASN A 126 -7.93 -23.55 -5.16
C ASN A 126 -8.91 -24.59 -4.64
N ALA A 127 -8.92 -25.78 -5.25
CA ALA A 127 -9.89 -26.82 -4.94
C ALA A 127 -9.84 -27.29 -3.46
N PRO A 128 -8.66 -27.56 -2.85
CA PRO A 128 -8.58 -27.88 -1.43
C PRO A 128 -9.16 -26.79 -0.53
N MET A 129 -8.79 -25.53 -0.74
CA MET A 129 -9.31 -24.41 0.06
C MET A 129 -10.82 -24.24 -0.14
N THR A 130 -11.32 -24.44 -1.37
CA THR A 130 -12.74 -24.38 -1.68
C THR A 130 -13.52 -25.43 -0.90
N GLN A 131 -12.99 -26.65 -0.78
CA GLN A 131 -13.59 -27.70 0.05
C GLN A 131 -13.62 -27.30 1.53
N VAL A 132 -12.50 -26.81 2.08
CA VAL A 132 -12.44 -26.33 3.47
C VAL A 132 -13.47 -25.22 3.72
N MET A 133 -13.60 -24.26 2.82
CA MET A 133 -14.54 -23.16 2.96
C MET A 133 -16.01 -23.63 2.89
N ARG A 134 -16.33 -24.58 2.00
CA ARG A 134 -17.71 -25.12 1.91
C ARG A 134 -18.16 -25.79 3.21
N GLU A 135 -17.24 -26.49 3.89
CA GLU A 135 -17.55 -27.21 5.12
C GLU A 135 -17.55 -26.29 6.36
N LEU A 136 -16.61 -25.34 6.45
CA LEU A 136 -16.37 -24.59 7.68
C LEU A 136 -16.92 -23.16 7.68
N CYS A 137 -17.09 -22.52 6.51
CA CYS A 137 -17.55 -21.13 6.46
C CYS A 137 -19.07 -21.05 6.52
N SER A 138 -19.59 -20.11 7.30
CA SER A 138 -21.02 -19.80 7.36
C SER A 138 -21.59 -19.36 6.00
N ARG A 139 -20.76 -18.72 5.16
CA ARG A 139 -21.09 -18.37 3.78
C ARG A 139 -20.73 -19.53 2.85
N LYS A 140 -21.76 -20.25 2.37
CA LYS A 140 -21.62 -21.46 1.52
C LYS A 140 -20.91 -21.26 0.18
N GLN A 141 -20.79 -20.02 -0.30
CA GLN A 141 -20.16 -19.69 -1.60
C GLN A 141 -18.97 -18.74 -1.42
N LYS A 142 -18.20 -18.90 -0.34
CA LYS A 142 -16.98 -18.12 -0.14
C LYS A 142 -15.91 -18.55 -1.16
N LEU A 143 -15.32 -17.58 -1.85
CA LEU A 143 -14.24 -17.77 -2.82
C LEU A 143 -12.87 -17.52 -2.17
N LEU A 144 -11.79 -17.94 -2.83
CA LEU A 144 -10.43 -17.70 -2.33
C LEU A 144 -10.18 -16.20 -2.13
N GLY A 145 -10.65 -15.40 -3.08
CA GLY A 145 -10.59 -13.93 -3.02
C GLY A 145 -11.31 -13.32 -1.82
N ASP A 146 -12.21 -14.03 -1.14
CA ASP A 146 -12.87 -13.54 0.07
C ASP A 146 -12.04 -13.78 1.36
N LEU A 147 -10.90 -14.48 1.25
CA LEU A 147 -10.02 -14.76 2.38
C LEU A 147 -9.04 -13.60 2.59
N HIS A 148 -9.09 -13.04 3.80
CA HIS A 148 -8.23 -11.93 4.20
C HIS A 148 -7.02 -12.53 4.93
N PHE A 149 -5.95 -12.79 4.19
CA PHE A 149 -4.72 -13.32 4.77
C PHE A 149 -4.05 -12.21 5.60
N PRO A 150 -3.97 -12.36 6.93
CA PRO A 150 -3.46 -11.30 7.78
C PRO A 150 -2.00 -11.02 7.47
N VAL A 151 -1.65 -9.75 7.43
CA VAL A 151 -0.25 -9.29 7.44
C VAL A 151 0.05 -8.70 8.81
N GLY A 152 1.28 -8.22 9.06
CA GLY A 152 1.74 -7.75 10.37
C GLY A 152 0.97 -6.56 10.99
N GLY A 153 -0.20 -6.19 10.49
CA GLY A 153 -1.07 -5.15 11.02
C GLY A 153 -0.71 -3.76 10.52
N ARG A 154 -1.44 -2.73 10.97
CA ARG A 154 -1.34 -1.36 10.40
C ARG A 154 0.07 -0.77 10.32
N ARG A 155 1.00 -1.15 11.20
CA ARG A 155 2.39 -0.63 11.23
C ARG A 155 3.37 -1.46 10.43
N PHE A 156 3.05 -2.73 10.18
CA PHE A 156 3.88 -3.67 9.43
C PHE A 156 3.15 -4.17 8.18
N ARG A 157 2.22 -3.36 7.66
CA ARG A 157 1.51 -3.66 6.42
C ARG A 157 2.48 -3.57 5.24
N PRO A 158 2.32 -4.43 4.22
CA PRO A 158 3.05 -4.30 2.97
C PRO A 158 2.92 -2.89 2.40
N SER A 159 4.05 -2.39 1.93
CA SER A 159 4.20 -1.12 1.24
C SER A 159 4.19 -1.34 -0.28
N ILE A 160 4.12 -0.25 -1.05
CA ILE A 160 4.26 -0.34 -2.51
C ILE A 160 5.67 -0.81 -2.88
N GLU A 161 6.67 -0.52 -2.04
CA GLU A 161 8.03 -1.01 -2.18
C GLU A 161 8.08 -2.54 -2.08
N ASP A 162 7.32 -3.14 -1.16
CA ASP A 162 7.29 -4.59 -1.00
C ASP A 162 6.61 -5.27 -2.19
N LEU A 163 5.57 -4.66 -2.77
CA LEU A 163 4.98 -5.13 -4.01
C LEU A 163 5.96 -5.04 -5.20
N ILE A 164 6.68 -3.93 -5.32
CA ILE A 164 7.66 -3.76 -6.40
C ILE A 164 8.79 -4.78 -6.27
N GLU A 165 9.30 -5.03 -5.06
CA GLU A 165 10.32 -6.06 -4.82
C GLU A 165 9.79 -7.44 -5.18
N PHE A 166 8.59 -7.80 -4.71
CA PHE A 166 7.92 -9.05 -5.06
C PHE A 166 7.83 -9.24 -6.58
N LEU A 167 7.36 -8.23 -7.31
CA LEU A 167 7.24 -8.32 -8.76
C LEU A 167 8.60 -8.55 -9.45
N ILE A 168 9.68 -7.98 -8.92
CA ILE A 168 11.01 -8.13 -9.50
C ILE A 168 11.64 -9.48 -9.15
N GLU A 169 11.65 -9.83 -7.87
CA GLU A 169 12.34 -11.03 -7.36
C GLU A 169 11.60 -12.32 -7.79
N GLU A 170 10.29 -12.26 -8.04
CA GLU A 170 9.51 -13.36 -8.63
C GLU A 170 9.44 -13.30 -10.17
N GLU A 171 10.29 -12.49 -10.81
CA GLU A 171 10.44 -12.38 -12.27
C GLU A 171 9.17 -11.93 -13.04
N LEU A 172 8.19 -11.34 -12.35
CA LEU A 172 6.97 -10.78 -12.93
C LEU A 172 7.17 -9.38 -13.54
N ALA A 173 8.28 -8.72 -13.21
CA ALA A 173 8.67 -7.42 -13.72
C ALA A 173 10.16 -7.38 -14.06
N LYS A 174 10.48 -6.73 -15.18
CA LYS A 174 11.85 -6.40 -15.54
C LYS A 174 12.23 -5.06 -14.88
N PRO A 175 13.19 -5.05 -13.94
CA PRO A 175 13.56 -3.82 -13.26
C PRO A 175 14.41 -2.89 -14.14
N LYS A 176 14.37 -1.60 -13.83
CA LYS A 176 15.29 -0.59 -14.36
C LYS A 176 16.66 -0.63 -13.67
N LEU A 177 17.67 -0.09 -14.34
CA LEU A 177 19.01 0.05 -13.76
C LEU A 177 18.95 0.88 -12.47
N GLY A 178 19.56 0.36 -11.39
CA GLY A 178 19.62 1.04 -10.10
C GLY A 178 18.31 1.02 -9.29
N TRP A 179 17.33 0.20 -9.68
CA TRP A 179 16.03 0.08 -8.99
C TRP A 179 16.19 -0.17 -7.49
N ARG A 180 17.12 -1.04 -7.08
CA ARG A 180 17.30 -1.45 -5.68
C ARG A 180 17.61 -0.25 -4.77
N ASN A 181 18.52 0.62 -5.21
CA ASN A 181 18.84 1.86 -4.49
C ASN A 181 17.65 2.84 -4.41
N VAL A 182 16.77 2.85 -5.40
CA VAL A 182 15.55 3.67 -5.37
C VAL A 182 14.57 3.10 -4.36
N LEU A 183 14.37 1.78 -4.43
CA LEU A 183 13.48 1.03 -3.57
C LEU A 183 13.90 1.15 -2.10
N ASP A 184 15.17 0.86 -1.78
CA ASP A 184 15.70 0.87 -0.42
C ASP A 184 15.55 2.24 0.25
N ARG A 185 15.81 3.33 -0.48
CA ARG A 185 15.61 4.69 0.03
C ARG A 185 14.14 5.00 0.31
N SER A 186 13.24 4.56 -0.58
CA SER A 186 11.80 4.77 -0.42
C SER A 186 11.27 3.98 0.78
N ARG A 187 11.68 2.70 0.87
CA ARG A 187 11.36 1.79 1.97
C ARG A 187 11.85 2.32 3.31
N ALA A 188 13.10 2.80 3.38
CA ALA A 188 13.64 3.39 4.61
C ALA A 188 12.80 4.58 5.09
N LYS A 189 12.39 5.48 4.17
CA LYS A 189 11.50 6.61 4.49
C LYS A 189 10.15 6.12 5.01
N PHE A 190 9.54 5.11 4.36
CA PHE A 190 8.29 4.52 4.81
C PHE A 190 8.41 3.92 6.23
N GLN A 191 9.44 3.11 6.46
CA GLN A 191 9.70 2.45 7.75
C GLN A 191 9.96 3.47 8.86
N GLU A 192 10.73 4.53 8.59
CA GLU A 192 10.95 5.62 9.54
C GLU A 192 9.62 6.29 9.94
N ILE A 193 8.76 6.59 8.96
CA ILE A 193 7.42 7.17 9.22
C ILE A 193 6.58 6.22 10.08
N GLN A 194 6.56 4.91 9.79
CA GLN A 194 5.83 3.93 10.60
C GLN A 194 6.38 3.83 12.02
N LEU A 195 7.71 3.83 12.18
CA LEU A 195 8.38 3.76 13.48
C LEU A 195 8.07 5.00 14.33
N ARG A 196 8.19 6.21 13.76
CA ARG A 196 7.81 7.46 14.44
C ARG A 196 6.34 7.43 14.88
N ALA A 197 5.46 6.91 14.03
CA ALA A 197 4.05 6.76 14.37
C ALA A 197 3.82 5.73 15.51
N ALA A 198 4.56 4.62 15.51
CA ALA A 198 4.49 3.59 16.56
C ALA A 198 4.99 4.11 17.91
N ILE A 199 6.13 4.81 17.92
CA ILE A 199 6.70 5.45 19.11
C ILE A 199 5.72 6.46 19.70
N ARG A 200 5.14 7.34 18.87
CA ARG A 200 4.18 8.34 19.32
C ARG A 200 2.94 7.73 19.98
N GLN A 201 2.52 6.55 19.53
CA GLN A 201 1.39 5.83 20.12
C GLN A 201 1.76 5.07 21.39
N ASN A 202 3.03 4.73 21.58
CA ASN A 202 3.52 3.94 22.71
C ASN A 202 4.81 4.54 23.31
N PRO A 203 4.80 5.81 23.75
CA PRO A 203 6.03 6.50 24.16
C PRO A 203 6.69 5.84 25.37
N GLY A 204 5.91 5.25 26.27
CA GLY A 204 6.44 4.51 27.43
C GLY A 204 7.20 3.23 27.02
N VAL A 205 6.71 2.50 26.01
CA VAL A 205 7.40 1.31 25.48
C VAL A 205 8.71 1.71 24.82
N ALA A 206 8.69 2.76 24.01
CA ALA A 206 9.89 3.30 23.38
C ALA A 206 10.93 3.77 24.41
N LEU A 207 10.47 4.44 25.47
CA LEU A 207 11.34 4.86 26.58
C LEU A 207 11.96 3.66 27.30
N SER A 208 11.17 2.65 27.64
CA SER A 208 11.68 1.44 28.31
C SER A 208 12.79 0.79 27.47
N ALA A 209 12.54 0.58 26.18
CA ALA A 209 13.52 -0.03 25.29
C ALA A 209 14.84 0.75 25.25
N LEU A 210 14.78 2.08 25.18
CA LEU A 210 15.98 2.92 25.23
C LEU A 210 16.72 2.81 26.57
N VAL A 211 15.98 2.78 27.69
CA VAL A 211 16.59 2.61 29.03
C VAL A 211 17.26 1.24 29.15
N ASP A 212 16.61 0.18 28.65
CA ASP A 212 17.13 -1.18 28.66
C ASP A 212 18.41 -1.31 27.80
N ASP A 213 18.50 -0.54 26.71
CA ASP A 213 19.70 -0.41 25.86
C ASP A 213 20.79 0.50 26.46
N GLY A 214 20.60 1.00 27.69
CA GLY A 214 21.57 1.82 28.41
C GLY A 214 21.52 3.32 28.09
N TYR A 215 20.49 3.80 27.39
CA TYR A 215 20.29 5.24 27.21
C TYR A 215 19.70 5.87 28.47
N HIS A 216 20.27 7.01 28.87
CA HIS A 216 19.74 7.81 29.97
C HIS A 216 19.14 9.10 29.44
N LEU A 217 17.86 9.34 29.74
CA LEU A 217 17.24 10.63 29.47
C LEU A 217 17.69 11.66 30.51
N SER A 218 18.29 12.74 30.05
CA SER A 218 18.39 13.98 30.82
C SER A 218 17.28 14.92 30.39
N LYS A 219 16.63 15.60 31.34
CA LYS A 219 15.75 16.72 31.00
C LYS A 219 16.62 17.87 30.51
N SER A 220 16.39 18.32 29.28
CA SER A 220 16.86 19.62 28.78
C SER A 220 15.98 20.74 29.30
#